data_AF-A0A2M8P8K8-F1
#
_entry.id   AF-A0A2M8P8K8-F1
#
_cell.length_a   1.000
_cell.length_b   1.000
_cell.length_c   1.000
_cell.angle_alpha   90.00
_cell.angle_beta   90.00
_cell.angle_gamma   90.00
#
_symmetry.space_group_name_H-M   'P 1'
#
loop_
_entity.id
_entity.type
_entity.pdbx_description
1 polymer ?
#
loop_
_entity_poly.entity_id
_entity_poly.type
_entity_poly.pdbx_seq_one_letter_code
_entity_poly.pdbx_strand_id
1 'polypeptide(L)'
;MNEYVDFQRGTDALKVAGMGMVLSEGKLSARQVLIGAIVTTVSGALIGLVLVALSGTTLLFIGMFGVAALILYTAGPLPLSHLGLGEVTAFLCFGPLMTFGTYYAVSGQESVTALLAGVPLGFTVAAI
;
A
#
# COMPACT_ATOMS: atom_id res chain seq x y z
N MET A 1 -4.29 -1.70 -8.22
CA MET A 1 -5.42 -0.75 -8.14
C MET A 1 -5.08 0.60 -8.75
N ASN A 2 -3.91 1.20 -8.44
CA ASN A 2 -3.52 2.53 -8.93
C ASN A 2 -3.68 2.70 -10.45
N GLU A 3 -3.07 1.82 -11.23
CA GLU A 3 -3.17 1.84 -12.69
C GLU A 3 -4.60 1.93 -13.23
N TYR A 4 -5.53 1.14 -12.67
CA TYR A 4 -6.93 1.14 -13.12
C TYR A 4 -7.64 2.47 -12.79
N VAL A 5 -7.35 3.05 -11.63
CA VAL A 5 -7.97 4.32 -11.21
C VAL A 5 -7.40 5.50 -11.99
N ASP A 6 -6.09 5.52 -12.23
CA ASP A 6 -5.43 6.54 -13.06
C ASP A 6 -5.97 6.53 -14.49
N PHE A 7 -6.16 5.33 -15.07
CA PHE A 7 -6.75 5.15 -16.39
C PHE A 7 -8.20 5.66 -16.46
N GLN A 8 -9.03 5.36 -15.45
CA GLN A 8 -10.40 5.87 -15.39
C GLN A 8 -10.47 7.40 -15.21
N ARG A 9 -9.54 7.98 -14.45
CA ARG A 9 -9.48 9.44 -14.20
C ARG A 9 -8.79 10.22 -15.33
N GLY A 10 -8.26 9.53 -16.35
CA GLY A 10 -7.53 10.16 -17.46
C GLY A 10 -6.16 10.72 -17.07
N THR A 11 -5.66 10.37 -15.88
CA THR A 11 -4.37 10.86 -15.35
C THR A 11 -3.17 10.24 -16.08
N ASP A 12 -3.41 9.12 -16.79
CA ASP A 12 -2.42 8.47 -17.66
C ASP A 12 -1.93 9.35 -18.82
N ALA A 13 -2.67 10.39 -19.20
CA ALA A 13 -2.25 11.32 -20.26
C ALA A 13 -0.97 12.10 -19.91
N LEU A 14 -0.62 12.19 -18.61
CA LEU A 14 0.58 12.87 -18.11
C LEU A 14 1.74 11.90 -17.81
N LYS A 15 1.51 10.58 -17.93
CA LYS A 15 2.53 9.58 -17.63
C LYS A 15 3.58 9.52 -18.75
N VAL A 16 4.83 9.30 -18.35
CA VAL A 16 6.00 9.09 -19.20
C VAL A 16 6.42 7.63 -19.09
N ALA A 17 7.09 7.10 -20.12
CA ALA A 17 7.54 5.72 -20.19
C ALA A 17 8.21 5.27 -18.88
N GLY A 18 7.67 4.19 -18.27
CA GLY A 18 8.13 3.65 -16.99
C GLY A 18 7.17 3.87 -15.81
N MET A 19 6.18 4.77 -15.91
CA MET A 19 5.27 5.10 -14.79
C MET A 19 4.00 4.23 -14.68
N GLY A 20 4.04 2.98 -15.17
CA GLY A 20 2.85 2.14 -15.28
C GLY A 20 1.92 2.65 -16.37
N MET A 21 2.09 2.10 -17.57
CA MET A 21 1.35 2.48 -18.77
C MET A 21 0.73 1.24 -19.43
N VAL A 22 0.47 0.19 -18.66
CA VAL A 22 0.06 -1.12 -19.20
C VAL A 22 -1.34 -1.04 -19.82
N LEU A 23 -2.20 -0.16 -19.28
CA LEU A 23 -3.52 0.13 -19.84
C LEU A 23 -3.43 1.10 -21.03
N SER A 24 -2.64 2.17 -20.91
CA SER A 24 -2.51 3.18 -21.98
C SER A 24 -1.72 2.68 -23.20
N GLU A 25 -0.80 1.74 -23.02
CA GLU A 25 -0.09 1.02 -24.09
C GLU A 25 -0.90 -0.15 -24.69
N GLY A 26 -2.10 -0.44 -24.15
CA GLY A 26 -2.96 -1.51 -24.64
C GLY A 26 -2.44 -2.94 -24.39
N LYS A 27 -1.44 -3.11 -23.51
CA LYS A 27 -0.86 -4.42 -23.19
C LYS A 27 -1.83 -5.32 -22.42
N LEU A 28 -2.70 -4.73 -21.58
CA LEU A 28 -3.79 -5.43 -20.90
C LEU A 28 -5.08 -4.61 -21.01
N SER A 29 -6.22 -5.31 -20.95
CA SER A 29 -7.53 -4.66 -20.85
C SER A 29 -7.80 -4.14 -19.44
N ALA A 30 -8.60 -3.06 -19.33
CA ALA A 30 -9.05 -2.51 -18.04
C ALA A 30 -9.67 -3.59 -17.13
N ARG A 31 -10.41 -4.54 -17.71
CA ARG A 31 -11.01 -5.66 -16.99
C ARG A 31 -9.97 -6.61 -16.41
N GLN A 32 -8.90 -6.93 -17.15
CA GLN A 32 -7.82 -7.79 -16.67
C GLN A 32 -7.07 -7.13 -15.50
N VAL A 33 -6.77 -5.84 -15.61
CA VAL A 33 -6.08 -5.11 -14.54
C VAL A 33 -6.97 -4.98 -13.29
N LEU A 34 -8.27 -4.76 -13.46
CA LEU A 34 -9.22 -4.74 -12.34
C LEU A 34 -9.31 -6.09 -11.63
N ILE A 35 -9.47 -7.18 -12.39
CA ILE A 35 -9.53 -8.54 -11.82
C ILE A 35 -8.21 -8.85 -11.10
N GLY A 36 -7.06 -8.58 -11.72
CA GLY A 36 -5.76 -8.79 -11.09
C GLY A 36 -5.58 -7.98 -9.80
N ALA A 37 -6.04 -6.73 -9.79
CA ALA A 37 -6.02 -5.90 -8.60
C ALA A 37 -6.91 -6.47 -7.47
N ILE A 38 -8.14 -6.91 -7.79
CA ILE A 38 -9.05 -7.50 -6.80
C ILE A 38 -8.46 -8.80 -6.24
N VAL A 39 -7.99 -9.70 -7.13
CA VAL A 39 -7.45 -11.01 -6.72
C VAL A 39 -6.24 -10.83 -5.80
N THR A 40 -5.28 -9.99 -6.19
CA THR A 40 -4.07 -9.77 -5.37
C THR A 40 -4.38 -9.09 -4.04
N THR A 41 -5.30 -8.12 -4.01
CA THR A 41 -5.74 -7.48 -2.76
C THR A 41 -6.46 -8.48 -1.84
N VAL A 42 -7.38 -9.29 -2.36
CA VAL A 42 -8.12 -10.29 -1.56
C VAL A 42 -7.17 -11.36 -1.05
N SER A 43 -6.29 -11.90 -1.89
CA SER A 43 -5.29 -12.89 -1.47
C SER A 43 -4.35 -12.32 -0.39
N GLY A 44 -3.89 -11.07 -0.54
CA GLY A 44 -3.08 -10.40 0.46
C GLY A 44 -3.81 -10.22 1.80
N ALA A 45 -5.09 -9.80 1.76
CA ALA A 45 -5.93 -9.69 2.96
C ALA A 45 -6.14 -11.04 3.65
N LEU A 46 -6.36 -12.12 2.91
CA LEU A 46 -6.48 -13.47 3.48
C LEU A 46 -5.19 -13.92 4.16
N ILE A 47 -4.03 -13.70 3.53
CA ILE A 47 -2.72 -13.99 4.15
C ILE A 47 -2.55 -13.15 5.41
N GLY A 48 -2.89 -11.86 5.37
CA GLY A 48 -2.86 -10.99 6.54
C GLY A 48 -3.74 -11.49 7.69
N LEU A 49 -4.94 -11.98 7.40
CA LEU A 49 -5.83 -12.56 8.41
C LEU A 49 -5.25 -13.84 9.04
N VAL A 50 -4.57 -14.67 8.24
CA VAL A 50 -3.85 -15.84 8.78
C VAL A 50 -2.73 -15.39 9.72
N LEU A 51 -1.96 -14.36 9.36
CA LEU A 51 -0.92 -13.82 10.24
C LEU A 51 -1.50 -13.23 11.53
N VAL A 52 -2.63 -12.54 11.46
CA VAL A 52 -3.34 -12.04 12.66
C VAL A 52 -3.72 -13.19 13.58
N ALA A 53 -4.23 -14.29 13.03
CA ALA A 53 -4.60 -15.47 13.82
C ALA A 53 -3.40 -16.13 14.52
N LEU A 54 -2.20 -15.99 13.96
CA LEU A 54 -0.96 -16.55 14.51
C LEU A 54 -0.24 -15.63 15.48
N SER A 55 -0.23 -14.32 15.21
CA SER A 55 0.61 -13.35 15.95
C SER A 55 -0.17 -12.51 16.96
N GLY A 56 -1.47 -12.29 16.75
CA GLY A 56 -2.33 -11.52 17.66
C GLY A 56 -3.01 -10.31 17.01
N THR A 57 -3.88 -9.67 17.80
CA THR A 57 -4.78 -8.60 17.34
C THR A 57 -4.08 -7.28 17.00
N THR A 58 -2.87 -7.02 17.50
CA THR A 58 -2.11 -5.80 17.17
C THR A 58 -1.85 -5.72 15.65
N LEU A 59 -1.59 -6.86 15.02
CA LEU A 59 -1.37 -6.95 13.57
C LEU A 59 -2.65 -6.63 12.77
N LEU A 60 -3.83 -6.85 13.36
CA LEU A 60 -5.11 -6.53 12.72
C LEU A 60 -5.28 -5.02 12.55
N PHE A 61 -4.93 -4.24 13.57
CA PHE A 61 -5.02 -2.78 13.50
C PHE A 61 -4.05 -2.21 12.47
N ILE A 62 -2.83 -2.74 12.39
CA ILE A 62 -1.84 -2.37 11.37
C ILE A 62 -2.36 -2.72 9.97
N GLY A 63 -2.90 -3.92 9.79
CA GLY A 63 -3.47 -4.37 8.53
C GLY A 63 -4.68 -3.50 8.09
N MET A 64 -5.57 -3.17 9.03
CA MET A 64 -6.71 -2.30 8.77
C MET A 64 -6.26 -0.89 8.38
N PHE A 65 -5.25 -0.34 9.03
CA PHE A 65 -4.63 0.92 8.63
C PHE A 65 -4.03 0.83 7.22
N GLY A 66 -3.31 -0.26 6.91
CA GLY A 66 -2.74 -0.48 5.58
C GLY A 66 -3.80 -0.56 4.47
N VAL A 67 -4.93 -1.24 4.72
CA VAL A 67 -6.06 -1.29 3.77
C VAL A 67 -6.71 0.08 3.62
N ALA A 68 -6.91 0.82 4.72
CA ALA A 68 -7.44 2.18 4.66
C ALA A 68 -6.50 3.10 3.87
N ALA A 69 -5.19 3.01 4.11
CA ALA A 69 -4.17 3.73 3.36
C ALA A 69 -4.19 3.38 1.88
N LEU A 70 -4.28 2.09 1.51
CA LEU A 70 -4.41 1.65 0.11
C LEU A 70 -5.62 2.28 -0.59
N ILE A 71 -6.79 2.30 0.07
CA ILE A 71 -8.01 2.87 -0.51
C ILE A 71 -7.92 4.39 -0.59
N LEU A 72 -7.48 5.07 0.48
CA LEU A 72 -7.41 6.53 0.53
C LEU A 72 -6.28 7.09 -0.34
N TYR A 73 -5.21 6.32 -0.56
CA TYR A 73 -4.11 6.72 -1.44
C TYR A 73 -4.54 6.72 -2.90
N THR A 74 -5.29 5.70 -3.33
CA THR A 74 -5.64 5.51 -4.74
C THR A 74 -7.11 5.85 -5.08
N ALA A 75 -8.07 5.25 -4.38
CA ALA A 75 -9.48 5.17 -4.80
C ALA A 75 -10.44 6.09 -4.02
N GLY A 76 -9.95 6.86 -3.04
CA GLY A 76 -10.77 7.78 -2.25
C GLY A 76 -11.31 8.99 -3.03
N PRO A 77 -12.34 9.68 -2.49
CA PRO A 77 -12.88 10.92 -3.05
C PRO A 77 -11.88 12.08 -3.03
N LEU A 78 -10.86 12.00 -2.16
CA LEU A 78 -9.71 12.89 -2.06
C LEU A 78 -8.44 12.04 -1.95
N PRO A 79 -7.89 11.56 -3.06
CA PRO A 79 -6.68 10.74 -3.04
C PRO A 79 -5.54 11.48 -2.36
N LEU A 80 -4.96 10.88 -1.32
CA LEU A 80 -3.90 11.49 -0.51
C LEU A 80 -2.70 11.92 -1.35
N SER A 81 -2.43 11.21 -2.45
CA SER A 81 -1.40 11.56 -3.44
C SER A 81 -1.63 12.94 -4.08
N HIS A 82 -2.88 13.36 -4.28
CA HIS A 82 -3.20 14.68 -4.84
C HIS A 82 -3.29 15.78 -3.77
N LEU A 83 -3.27 15.42 -2.49
CA LEU A 83 -3.26 16.35 -1.36
C LEU A 83 -1.85 16.64 -0.81
N GLY A 84 -0.79 16.13 -1.46
CA GLY A 84 0.59 16.20 -0.96
C GLY A 84 0.85 15.31 0.26
N LEU A 85 -0.08 14.41 0.60
CA LEU A 85 0.03 13.47 1.72
C LEU A 85 0.51 12.07 1.28
N GLY A 86 0.84 11.92 0.00
CA GLY A 86 1.33 10.67 -0.56
C GLY A 86 2.64 10.22 0.10
N GLU A 87 3.59 11.14 0.24
CA GLU A 87 4.89 10.89 0.89
C GLU A 87 4.73 10.50 2.37
N VAL A 88 3.84 11.17 3.10
CA VAL A 88 3.54 10.85 4.51
C VAL A 88 2.93 9.44 4.62
N THR A 89 2.00 9.12 3.72
CA THR A 89 1.37 7.80 3.70
C THR A 89 2.39 6.71 3.38
N ALA A 90 3.28 6.97 2.42
CA ALA A 90 4.35 6.05 2.04
C ALA A 90 5.37 5.88 3.18
N PHE A 91 5.78 6.98 3.83
CA PHE A 91 6.65 6.96 5.01
C PHE A 91 6.08 6.05 6.11
N LEU A 92 4.81 6.24 6.46
CA LEU A 92 4.18 5.48 7.54
C LEU A 92 4.04 4.00 7.18
N CYS A 93 3.53 3.71 5.98
CA CYS A 93 3.22 2.36 5.55
C CYS A 93 4.48 1.52 5.27
N PHE A 94 5.50 2.09 4.63
CA PHE A 94 6.72 1.38 4.23
C PHE A 94 7.88 1.56 5.23
N GLY A 95 7.75 2.45 6.22
CA GLY A 95 8.72 2.64 7.28
C GLY A 95 8.25 2.03 8.61
N PRO A 96 7.86 2.85 9.60
CA PRO A 96 7.59 2.37 10.96
C PRO A 96 6.57 1.23 11.07
N LEU A 97 5.45 1.29 10.34
CA LEU A 97 4.40 0.29 10.45
C LEU A 97 4.80 -1.06 9.83
N MET A 98 5.49 -1.05 8.69
CA MET A 98 5.99 -2.27 8.06
C MET A 98 7.03 -2.95 8.94
N THR A 99 8.00 -2.19 9.47
CA THR A 99 9.06 -2.73 10.32
C THR A 99 8.49 -3.27 11.63
N PHE A 100 7.65 -2.49 12.31
CA PHE A 100 7.00 -2.92 13.55
C PHE A 100 6.09 -4.14 13.33
N GLY A 101 5.25 -4.12 12.31
CA GLY A 101 4.33 -5.22 11.99
C GLY A 101 5.07 -6.51 11.67
N THR A 102 6.17 -6.43 10.92
CA THR A 102 7.01 -7.60 10.61
C THR A 102 7.68 -8.15 11.87
N TYR A 103 8.24 -7.28 12.70
CA TYR A 103 8.85 -7.69 13.97
C TYR A 103 7.83 -8.36 14.90
N TYR A 104 6.65 -7.76 15.04
CA TYR A 104 5.57 -8.31 15.85
C TYR A 104 5.11 -9.67 15.31
N ALA A 105 4.95 -9.80 13.99
CA ALA A 105 4.51 -11.05 13.38
C ALA A 105 5.48 -12.21 13.64
N VAL A 106 6.78 -11.94 13.64
CA VAL A 106 7.84 -12.96 13.80
C VAL A 106 8.14 -13.24 15.28
N SER A 107 8.22 -12.21 16.11
CA SER A 107 8.66 -12.34 17.52
C SER A 107 7.51 -12.50 18.51
N GLY A 108 6.29 -12.11 18.13
CA GLY A 108 5.14 -12.00 19.04
C GLY A 108 5.26 -10.88 20.08
N GLN A 109 6.29 -10.03 19.98
CA GLN A 109 6.56 -8.97 20.95
C GLN A 109 6.39 -7.59 20.34
N GLU A 110 5.86 -6.67 21.14
CA GLU A 110 5.77 -5.26 20.77
C GLU A 110 7.08 -4.56 21.14
N SER A 111 7.72 -3.93 20.16
CA SER A 111 8.99 -3.24 20.36
C SER A 111 8.96 -1.84 19.78
N VAL A 112 9.11 -0.84 20.65
CA VAL A 112 9.30 0.56 20.25
C VAL A 112 10.59 0.71 19.44
N THR A 113 11.61 -0.08 19.74
CA THR A 113 12.85 -0.10 18.95
C THR A 113 12.60 -0.54 17.51
N ALA A 114 11.75 -1.55 17.28
CA ALA A 114 11.37 -1.97 15.93
C ALA A 114 10.59 -0.88 15.18
N LEU A 115 9.71 -0.15 15.88
CA LEU A 115 9.00 1.01 15.32
C LEU A 115 9.98 2.10 14.88
N LEU A 116 10.91 2.49 15.76
CA LEU A 116 11.91 3.54 15.48
C LEU A 116 12.91 3.12 14.41
N ALA A 117 13.25 1.83 14.33
CA ALA A 117 14.13 1.29 13.28
C ALA A 117 13.51 1.42 11.87
N GLY A 118 12.18 1.55 11.76
CA GLY A 118 11.51 1.81 10.48
C GLY A 118 11.55 3.27 10.04
N VAL A 119 11.92 4.23 10.91
CA VAL A 119 11.93 5.66 10.57
C VAL A 119 12.94 5.99 9.45
N PRO A 120 14.21 5.53 9.49
CA PRO A 120 15.16 5.77 8.39
C PRO A 120 14.66 5.21 7.05
N LEU A 121 14.05 4.01 7.07
CA LEU A 121 13.47 3.39 5.88
C LEU A 121 12.30 4.21 5.33
N GLY A 122 11.44 4.71 6.21
CA GLY A 122 10.36 5.61 5.82
C GLY A 122 10.88 6.86 5.10
N PHE A 123 11.95 7.48 5.60
CA PHE A 123 12.56 8.65 4.95
C PHE A 123 13.12 8.32 3.56
N THR A 124 13.76 7.16 3.40
CA THR A 124 14.27 6.75 2.08
C THR A 124 13.15 6.55 1.06
N VAL A 125 11.97 6.10 1.49
CA VAL A 125 10.81 5.92 0.61
C VAL A 125 10.16 7.26 0.29
N ALA A 126 10.06 8.17 1.27
CA ALA A 126 9.45 9.48 1.08
C ALA A 126 10.32 10.47 0.29
N ALA A 127 11.62 10.20 0.15
CA ALA A 127 12.56 11.07 -0.54
C ALA A 127 12.67 10.84 -2.06
N ILE A 128 11.93 9.87 -2.62
CA ILE A 128 11.93 9.48 -4.04
C ILE A 128 10.65 9.97 -4.70
#